data_AF-A0A5J4RF42-F1
#
_entry.id   AF-A0A5J4RF42-F1
#
_cell.length_a   1.000
_cell.length_b   1.000
_cell.length_c   1.000
_cell.angle_alpha   90.00
_cell.angle_beta   90.00
_cell.angle_gamma   90.00
#
_symmetry.space_group_name_H-M   'P 1'
#
loop_
_entity.id
_entity.type
_entity.pdbx_description
1 polymer ?
#
loop_
_entity_poly.entity_id
_entity_poly.type
_entity_poly.pdbx_seq_one_letter_code
_entity_poly.pdbx_strand_id
1 'polypeptide(L)'
;MKSKDVNLSKLMTLDTDQIVTGYKQFTQSIQADQFIKINGIDDQILLANGGTTNVGDFLPKHYPHAMEQMIIEPDNDIRNQ
;
A
#
# COMPACT_ATOMS: atom_id res chain seq x y z
N MET A 1 -1.38 52.84 15.57
CA MET A 1 -0.67 51.57 15.85
C MET A 1 0.07 51.18 14.58
N LYS A 2 1.41 51.12 14.56
CA LYS A 2 2.13 50.62 13.38
C LYS A 2 1.79 49.14 13.23
N SER A 3 1.26 48.75 12.08
CA SER A 3 1.14 47.34 11.73
C SER A 3 2.54 46.73 11.78
N LYS A 4 2.75 45.69 12.58
CA LYS A 4 3.95 44.86 12.45
C LYS A 4 3.74 44.04 11.18
N ASP A 5 4.59 44.19 10.19
CA ASP A 5 4.63 43.29 9.05
C ASP A 5 5.03 41.90 9.56
N VAL A 6 4.03 41.06 9.84
CA VAL A 6 4.25 39.67 10.22
C VAL A 6 4.62 38.92 8.96
N ASN A 7 5.83 38.35 8.93
CA ASN A 7 6.23 37.48 7.83
C ASN A 7 5.49 36.14 7.93
N LEU A 8 4.47 35.96 7.08
CA LEU A 8 3.62 34.76 7.04
C LEU A 8 4.22 33.63 6.19
N SER A 9 5.34 33.87 5.50
CA SER A 9 5.94 32.91 4.55
C SER A 9 6.40 31.58 5.15
N LYS A 10 6.45 31.49 6.49
CA LYS A 10 6.84 30.28 7.23
C LYS A 10 5.68 29.62 7.98
N LEU A 11 4.45 30.10 7.77
CA LEU A 11 3.24 29.54 8.40
C LEU A 11 2.43 28.76 7.37
N MET A 12 1.70 27.76 7.88
CA MET A 12 0.68 27.06 7.12
C MET A 12 -0.56 27.95 6.97
N THR A 13 -1.20 27.94 5.80
CA THR A 13 -2.44 28.66 5.51
C THR A 13 -3.51 27.68 5.01
N LEU A 14 -4.75 28.14 4.81
CA LEU A 14 -5.91 27.29 4.52
C LEU A 14 -6.36 27.31 3.05
N ASP A 15 -5.88 28.28 2.27
CA ASP A 15 -6.47 28.73 1.01
C ASP A 15 -5.50 28.71 -0.17
N THR A 16 -4.31 28.15 0.03
CA THR A 16 -3.28 28.06 -1.01
C THR A 16 -2.58 26.72 -0.93
N ASP A 17 -2.13 26.20 -2.07
CA ASP A 17 -1.26 25.03 -2.11
C ASP A 17 0.08 25.33 -1.42
N GLN A 18 0.56 24.40 -0.60
CA GLN A 18 1.79 24.58 0.18
C GLN A 18 2.68 23.33 0.16
N ILE A 19 4.00 23.54 0.14
CA ILE A 19 5.00 22.49 0.37
C ILE A 19 5.50 22.63 1.81
N VAL A 20 5.32 21.57 2.60
CA VAL A 20 5.72 21.54 4.01
C VAL A 20 6.88 20.56 4.19
N THR A 21 8.04 21.07 4.58
CA THR A 21 9.26 20.25 4.75
C THR A 21 9.53 19.91 6.22
N GLY A 22 10.33 18.87 6.46
CA GLY A 22 10.69 18.36 7.80
C GLY A 22 9.66 17.39 8.39
N TYR A 23 10.01 16.70 9.47
CA TYR A 23 9.15 15.73 10.13
C TYR A 23 7.84 16.38 10.64
N LYS A 24 6.70 15.70 10.42
CA LYS A 24 5.38 16.14 10.84
C LYS A 24 4.73 15.02 11.64
N GLN A 25 4.44 15.29 12.91
CA GLN A 25 3.74 14.37 13.77
C GLN A 25 2.36 14.94 14.09
N PHE A 26 1.33 14.18 13.78
CA PHE A 26 -0.04 14.47 14.16
C PHE A 26 -0.41 13.56 15.32
N THR A 27 -0.80 14.15 16.45
CA THR A 27 -1.18 13.41 17.67
C THR A 27 -2.63 12.94 17.66
N GLN A 28 -3.37 13.34 16.63
CA GLN A 28 -4.78 13.04 16.42
C GLN A 28 -4.99 12.55 14.98
N SER A 29 -6.15 11.97 14.73
CA SER A 29 -6.55 11.50 13.40
C SER A 29 -6.54 12.64 12.38
N ILE A 30 -6.14 12.30 11.16
CA ILE A 30 -6.16 13.21 10.00
C ILE A 30 -7.28 12.75 9.09
N GLN A 31 -8.12 13.69 8.66
CA GLN A 31 -9.10 13.48 7.60
C GLN A 31 -8.65 14.27 6.37
N ALA A 32 -8.62 13.60 5.22
CA ALA A 32 -8.34 14.19 3.92
C ALA A 32 -9.21 13.50 2.89
N ASP A 33 -9.57 14.20 1.82
CA ASP A 33 -10.32 13.60 0.72
C ASP A 33 -9.52 12.50 0.03
N GLN A 34 -8.20 12.70 -0.09
CA GLN A 34 -7.27 11.75 -0.70
C GLN A 34 -5.89 11.79 -0.05
N PHE A 35 -5.22 10.65 -0.01
CA PHE A 35 -3.80 10.52 0.33
C PHE A 35 -3.04 10.01 -0.90
N ILE A 36 -2.12 10.80 -1.42
CA ILE A 36 -1.35 10.49 -2.63
C ILE A 36 0.13 10.39 -2.27
N LYS A 37 0.76 9.26 -2.60
CA LYS A 37 2.23 9.14 -2.57
C LYS A 37 2.78 9.66 -3.89
N ILE A 38 3.50 10.77 -3.83
CA ILE A 38 4.23 11.32 -4.99
C ILE A 38 5.17 10.26 -5.56
N ASN A 39 5.14 10.09 -6.89
CA ASN A 39 5.89 9.09 -7.65
C ASN A 39 5.55 7.62 -7.28
N GLY A 40 4.36 7.34 -6.76
CA GLY A 40 3.81 5.98 -6.69
C GLY A 40 3.45 5.43 -8.08
N ILE A 41 3.22 4.12 -8.18
CA ILE A 41 2.63 3.48 -9.39
C ILE A 41 1.15 3.18 -9.13
N ASP A 42 0.34 3.10 -10.19
CA ASP A 42 -1.13 3.12 -10.14
C ASP A 42 -1.76 2.06 -9.21
N ASP A 43 -1.25 0.82 -9.20
CA ASP A 43 -1.83 -0.31 -8.44
C ASP A 43 -1.17 -0.50 -7.05
N GLN A 44 -1.10 0.57 -6.24
CA GLN A 44 -0.47 0.52 -4.91
C GLN A 44 -1.44 0.81 -3.76
N ILE A 45 -1.32 0.01 -2.69
CA ILE A 45 -1.91 0.30 -1.38
C ILE A 45 -0.86 1.05 -0.55
N LEU A 46 -1.22 2.23 -0.04
CA LEU A 46 -0.38 2.98 0.90
C LEU A 46 -0.46 2.32 2.28
N LEU A 47 0.70 1.87 2.77
CA LEU A 47 0.79 1.24 4.08
C LEU A 47 1.06 2.29 5.17
N ALA A 48 0.53 2.07 6.37
CA ALA A 48 0.70 2.98 7.50
C ALA A 48 2.17 3.18 7.93
N ASN A 49 3.07 2.27 7.57
CA ASN A 49 4.51 2.41 7.78
C ASN A 49 5.21 3.31 6.75
N GLY A 50 4.47 3.91 5.81
CA GLY A 50 4.98 4.78 4.74
C GLY A 50 5.43 4.06 3.46
N GLY A 51 5.39 2.73 3.47
CA GLY A 51 5.66 1.89 2.30
C GLY A 51 4.46 1.76 1.37
N THR A 52 4.64 0.97 0.31
CA THR A 52 3.59 0.60 -0.64
C THR A 52 3.65 -0.90 -0.89
N THR A 53 2.50 -1.53 -1.11
CA THR A 53 2.38 -2.91 -1.58
C THR A 53 1.53 -2.92 -2.84
N ASN A 54 1.80 -3.85 -3.74
CA ASN A 54 1.04 -3.93 -4.98
C ASN A 54 -0.27 -4.67 -4.71
N VAL A 55 -1.37 -4.26 -5.33
CA VAL A 55 -2.66 -4.95 -5.15
C VAL A 55 -2.56 -6.43 -5.56
N GLY A 56 -1.72 -6.73 -6.56
CA GLY A 56 -1.45 -8.10 -7.02
C GLY A 56 -0.89 -9.04 -5.94
N ASP A 57 -0.25 -8.51 -4.89
CA ASP A 57 0.29 -9.32 -3.78
C ASP A 57 -0.81 -10.01 -2.96
N PHE A 58 -2.05 -9.50 -3.03
CA PHE A 58 -3.22 -10.03 -2.30
C PHE A 58 -4.10 -10.93 -3.17
N LEU A 59 -3.82 -11.04 -4.46
CA LEU A 59 -4.55 -11.94 -5.34
C LEU A 59 -4.15 -13.39 -5.08
N PRO A 60 -5.08 -14.36 -5.18
CA PRO A 60 -4.73 -15.77 -5.12
C PRO A 60 -3.63 -16.06 -6.14
N LYS A 61 -2.45 -16.42 -5.66
CA LYS A 61 -1.43 -16.99 -6.52
C LYS A 61 -2.04 -18.29 -7.00
N HIS A 62 -2.30 -18.40 -8.30
CA HIS A 62 -2.59 -19.69 -8.91
C HIS A 62 -1.35 -20.55 -8.71
N TYR A 63 -1.29 -21.23 -7.57
CA TYR A 63 -0.51 -22.43 -7.44
C TYR A 63 -1.28 -23.40 -8.32
N PRO A 64 -0.76 -23.81 -9.50
CA PRO A 64 -1.24 -25.07 -10.03
C PRO A 64 -0.97 -26.04 -8.88
N HIS A 65 -2.03 -26.51 -8.23
CA HIS A 65 -1.96 -27.78 -7.56
C HIS A 65 -1.46 -28.67 -8.68
N ALA A 66 -0.15 -28.95 -8.68
CA ALA A 66 0.40 -29.91 -9.59
C ALA A 66 -0.58 -31.06 -9.48
N MET A 67 -1.24 -31.37 -10.58
CA MET A 67 -2.00 -32.60 -10.65
C MET A 67 -0.91 -33.64 -10.53
N GLU A 68 -0.51 -33.95 -9.30
CA GLU A 68 0.29 -35.10 -8.96
C GLU A 68 -0.59 -36.24 -9.39
N GLN A 69 -0.40 -36.62 -10.64
CA GLN A 69 -1.11 -37.73 -11.23
C GLN A 69 -0.81 -38.90 -10.31
N MET A 70 -1.85 -39.40 -9.64
CA MET A 70 -1.75 -40.65 -8.91
C MET A 70 -1.35 -41.71 -9.93
N ILE A 71 -0.06 -42.04 -9.98
CA ILE A 71 0.43 -43.18 -10.74
C ILE A 71 0.01 -44.38 -9.91
N ILE A 72 -1.13 -44.98 -10.25
CA ILE A 72 -1.45 -46.32 -9.81
C ILE A 72 -0.47 -47.21 -10.56
N GLU A 73 0.58 -47.67 -9.88
CA GLU A 73 1.40 -48.75 -10.39
C GLU A 73 0.48 -49.95 -10.60
N PRO A 74 0.41 -50.54 -11.81
CA PRO A 74 -0.32 -51.77 -12.00
C PRO A 74 0.34 -52.81 -11.11
N ASP A 75 -0.36 -53.24 -10.07
CA ASP A 75 0.05 -54.42 -9.31
C ASP A 75 0.04 -55.59 -10.30
N ASN A 76 1.17 -56.26 -10.48
CA ASN A 76 1.31 -57.33 -11.45
C ASN A 76 0.54 -58.60 -11.02
N ASP A 77 -0.19 -58.56 -9.88
CA ASP A 77 -1.00 -59.66 -9.40
C ASP A 77 -2.48 -59.28 -9.25
N ILE A 78 -3.25 -59.52 -10.32
CA ILE A 78 -4.71 -59.39 -10.37
C ILE A 78 -5.41 -60.49 -9.51
N ARG A 79 -4.64 -61.39 -8.86
CA ARG A 79 -5.17 -62.57 -8.14
C ARG A 79 -5.11 -62.47 -6.62
N ASN A 80 -4.70 -61.34 -6.05
CA ASN A 80 -4.84 -61.10 -4.61
C ASN A 80 -6.17 -60.38 -4.28
N GLN A 81 -7.25 -60.80 -4.95
CA GLN A 81 -8.64 -60.42 -4.67
C GLN A 81 -9.31 -61.46 -3.76
#